data_AF-A0A1Y2E210-F1
#
_entry.id   AF-A0A1Y2E210-F1
#
_cell.length_a   1.000
_cell.length_b   1.000
_cell.length_c   1.000
_cell.angle_alpha   90.00
_cell.angle_beta   90.00
_cell.angle_gamma   90.00
#
_symmetry.space_group_name_H-M   'P 1'
#
loop_
_entity.id
_entity.type
_entity.pdbx_description
1 polymer ?
#
loop_
_entity_poly.entity_id
_entity_poly.type
_entity_poly.pdbx_seq_one_letter_code
_entity_poly.pdbx_strand_id
1 'polypeptide(L)'
;MYNKHFECDEKEDFDEIIEKICRSTCRKIVLIMNEWDLVFRDISCDTESRRDYLIFLILLIKDNPNIVLTFMTGILPIKNERLSPSIKGIFDEFSMTSNSYLYEYVGFTNDDVEE
;
A
#
# COMPACT_ATOMS: atom_id res chain seq x y z
N MET A 1 -23.46 -16.48 -6.78
CA MET A 1 -24.28 -15.25 -6.84
C MET A 1 -23.48 -14.19 -6.09
N TYR A 2 -22.69 -13.38 -6.80
CA TYR A 2 -21.91 -12.30 -6.16
C TYR A 2 -22.88 -11.23 -5.68
N ASN A 3 -22.78 -10.85 -4.42
CA ASN A 3 -23.59 -9.77 -3.88
C ASN A 3 -23.13 -8.48 -4.57
N LYS A 4 -23.92 -7.98 -5.52
CA LYS A 4 -23.58 -6.83 -6.38
C LYS A 4 -23.65 -5.47 -5.66
N HIS A 5 -23.92 -5.48 -4.36
CA HIS A 5 -24.13 -4.29 -3.53
C HIS A 5 -23.28 -4.39 -2.27
N PHE A 6 -21.95 -4.41 -2.42
CA PHE A 6 -21.10 -4.02 -1.30
C PHE A 6 -21.15 -2.49 -1.21
N GLU A 7 -21.71 -1.98 -0.12
CA GLU A 7 -21.77 -0.55 0.18
C GLU A 7 -20.86 -0.29 1.39
N CYS A 8 -19.94 0.65 1.21
CA CYS A 8 -19.02 1.10 2.24
C CYS A 8 -19.68 2.28 2.97
N ASP A 9 -19.81 2.21 4.30
CA ASP A 9 -20.22 3.36 5.10
C ASP A 9 -18.96 4.09 5.58
N GLU A 10 -18.91 5.41 5.41
CA GLU A 10 -17.78 6.26 5.83
C GLU A 10 -17.56 6.26 7.35
N LYS A 11 -18.50 5.71 8.12
CA LYS A 11 -18.39 5.53 9.57
C LYS A 11 -17.76 4.21 10.00
N GLU A 12 -17.67 3.23 9.08
CA GLU A 12 -17.04 1.94 9.36
C GLU A 12 -15.51 2.08 9.34
N ASP A 13 -14.83 1.46 10.30
CA ASP A 13 -13.37 1.39 10.28
C ASP A 13 -12.90 0.40 9.18
N PHE A 14 -11.66 0.55 8.70
CA PHE A 14 -11.09 -0.31 7.67
C PHE A 14 -11.14 -1.79 8.03
N ASP A 15 -10.92 -2.13 9.30
CA ASP A 15 -10.98 -3.52 9.75
C ASP A 15 -12.40 -4.10 9.64
N GLU A 16 -13.43 -3.30 9.93
CA GLU A 16 -14.84 -3.70 9.79
C GLU A 16 -15.21 -3.91 8.32
N ILE A 17 -14.76 -3.01 7.44
CA ILE A 17 -14.95 -3.09 5.99
C ILE A 17 -14.30 -4.36 5.45
N ILE A 18 -13.05 -4.64 5.84
CA ILE A 18 -12.31 -5.84 5.45
C ILE A 18 -13.03 -7.10 5.93
N GLU A 19 -13.46 -7.15 7.19
CA GLU A 19 -14.17 -8.31 7.74
C GLU A 19 -15.49 -8.55 6.99
N LYS A 20 -16.24 -7.49 6.68
CA LYS A 20 -17.51 -7.54 5.95
C LYS A 20 -17.32 -8.06 4.52
N ILE A 21 -16.28 -7.62 3.82
CA ILE A 21 -15.91 -8.15 2.49
C ILE A 21 -15.58 -9.63 2.60
N CYS A 22 -14.74 -10.03 3.57
CA CYS A 22 -14.33 -11.41 3.73
C CYS A 22 -15.49 -12.33 4.10
N ARG A 23 -16.40 -11.89 4.98
CA ARG A 23 -17.59 -12.64 5.38
C ARG A 23 -18.60 -12.78 4.24
N SER A 24 -18.78 -11.74 3.43
CA SER A 24 -19.73 -11.77 2.31
C SER A 24 -19.22 -12.56 1.11
N THR A 25 -17.91 -12.57 0.88
CA THR A 25 -17.29 -13.23 -0.28
C THR A 25 -16.66 -14.59 0.03
N CYS A 26 -16.40 -14.88 1.31
CA CYS A 26 -15.57 -15.99 1.78
C CYS A 26 -14.16 -16.02 1.14
N ARG A 27 -13.59 -14.85 0.87
CA ARG A 27 -12.29 -14.69 0.21
C ARG A 27 -11.37 -13.77 0.99
N LYS A 28 -10.07 -14.03 0.89
CA LYS A 28 -9.02 -13.10 1.33
C LYS A 28 -8.85 -11.96 0.31
N ILE A 29 -8.24 -10.86 0.75
CA ILE A 29 -8.16 -9.60 0.02
C ILE A 29 -6.74 -9.38 -0.54
N VAL A 30 -6.68 -8.90 -1.77
CA VAL A 30 -5.49 -8.27 -2.35
C VAL A 30 -5.70 -6.76 -2.31
N LEU A 31 -4.79 -6.05 -1.65
CA LEU A 31 -4.85 -4.60 -1.49
C LEU A 31 -3.91 -3.94 -2.51
N ILE A 32 -4.43 -2.99 -3.28
CA ILE A 32 -3.66 -2.24 -4.27
C ILE A 32 -3.74 -0.77 -3.88
N MET A 33 -2.60 -0.15 -3.59
CA MET A 33 -2.50 1.28 -3.29
C MET A 33 -1.58 1.97 -4.29
N ASN A 34 -2.14 2.89 -5.07
CA ASN A 34 -1.34 3.73 -5.93
C ASN A 34 -0.90 4.99 -5.16
N GLU A 35 0.35 5.41 -5.32
CA GLU A 35 0.91 6.64 -4.73
C GLU A 35 0.69 6.77 -3.21
N TRP A 36 1.00 5.71 -2.46
CA TRP A 36 0.89 5.72 -0.99
C TRP A 36 1.70 6.87 -0.36
N ASP A 37 2.76 7.31 -1.03
CA ASP A 37 3.66 8.35 -0.57
C ASP A 37 3.18 9.79 -0.86
N LEU A 38 1.99 9.97 -1.43
CA LEU A 38 1.41 11.27 -1.74
C LEU A 38 1.34 12.19 -0.52
N VAL A 39 1.01 11.63 0.66
CA VAL A 39 0.92 12.38 1.93
C VAL A 39 2.25 13.00 2.34
N PHE A 40 3.39 12.42 1.94
CA PHE A 40 4.72 12.94 2.27
C PHE A 40 5.16 14.06 1.34
N ARG A 41 4.55 14.17 0.16
CA ARG A 41 4.83 15.25 -0.80
C ARG A 41 4.20 16.57 -0.39
N ASP A 42 3.22 16.53 0.50
CA ASP A 42 2.64 17.72 1.10
C ASP A 42 3.60 18.33 2.13
N ILE A 43 4.04 19.57 1.85
CA ILE A 43 4.98 20.34 2.68
C ILE A 43 4.28 20.81 3.97
N SER A 44 2.96 20.93 3.97
CA SER A 44 2.17 21.32 5.14
C SER A 44 2.01 20.21 6.17
N CYS A 45 2.24 18.96 5.76
CA CYS A 45 2.20 17.79 6.64
C CYS A 45 3.46 17.72 7.50
N ASP A 46 3.28 17.84 8.81
CA ASP A 46 4.39 17.84 9.76
C ASP A 46 4.96 16.41 9.97
N THR A 47 6.05 16.33 10.72
CA THR A 47 6.78 15.07 10.89
C THR A 47 6.00 14.04 11.73
N GLU A 48 5.19 14.50 12.68
CA GLU A 48 4.35 13.65 13.53
C GLU A 48 3.20 13.06 12.71
N SER A 49 2.48 13.90 11.95
CA SER A 49 1.41 13.45 11.04
C SER A 49 1.89 12.41 10.03
N ARG A 50 3.09 12.60 9.45
CA ARG A 50 3.72 11.61 8.55
C ARG A 50 4.03 10.29 9.25
N ARG A 51 4.49 10.34 10.50
CA ARG A 51 4.78 9.16 11.31
C ARG A 51 3.50 8.40 11.64
N ASP A 52 2.44 9.10 12.03
CA ASP A 52 1.15 8.51 12.36
C ASP A 52 0.52 7.83 11.14
N TYR A 53 0.63 8.45 9.97
CA TYR A 53 0.22 7.83 8.71
C TYR A 53 0.96 6.51 8.42
N LEU A 54 2.29 6.46 8.64
CA LEU A 54 3.05 5.22 8.48
C LEU A 54 2.63 4.14 9.47
N ILE A 55 2.41 4.53 10.73
CA ILE A 55 1.95 3.59 11.77
C ILE A 55 0.58 3.03 11.38
N PHE A 56 -0.34 3.88 10.92
CA PHE A 56 -1.64 3.45 10.39
C PHE A 56 -1.49 2.43 9.25
N LEU A 57 -0.68 2.73 8.23
CA LEU A 57 -0.46 1.80 7.12
C LEU A 57 0.11 0.45 7.57
N ILE A 58 1.05 0.45 8.53
CA ILE A 58 1.63 -0.78 9.08
C ILE A 58 0.56 -1.59 9.81
N LEU A 59 -0.22 -0.96 10.69
CA LEU A 59 -1.25 -1.65 11.46
C LEU A 59 -2.32 -2.26 10.54
N LEU A 60 -2.76 -1.48 9.53
CA LEU A 60 -3.73 -1.92 8.53
C LEU A 60 -3.26 -3.18 7.77
N ILE A 61 -1.98 -3.24 7.41
CA ILE A 61 -1.45 -4.32 6.55
C ILE A 61 -0.97 -5.51 7.37
N LYS A 62 -0.22 -5.26 8.45
CA LYS A 62 0.53 -6.29 9.16
C LYS A 62 -0.34 -7.11 10.10
N ASP A 63 -1.32 -6.49 10.74
CA ASP A 63 -2.14 -7.16 11.76
C ASP A 63 -3.45 -7.72 11.19
N ASN A 64 -3.66 -7.61 9.87
CA ASN A 64 -4.90 -8.04 9.24
C ASN A 64 -4.74 -9.42 8.53
N PRO A 65 -5.26 -10.53 9.12
CA PRO A 65 -5.11 -11.88 8.57
C PRO A 65 -5.89 -12.12 7.27
N ASN A 66 -6.77 -11.19 6.92
CA ASN A 66 -7.60 -11.26 5.74
C ASN A 66 -6.91 -10.69 4.50
N ILE A 67 -5.84 -9.91 4.64
CA ILE A 67 -5.03 -9.41 3.53
C ILE A 67 -3.93 -10.44 3.21
N VAL A 68 -3.88 -10.91 1.96
CA VAL A 68 -2.86 -11.87 1.50
C VAL A 68 -1.70 -11.22 0.77
N LEU A 69 -1.94 -10.05 0.19
CA LEU A 69 -0.96 -9.32 -0.60
C LEU A 69 -1.34 -7.84 -0.55
N THR A 70 -0.33 -7.01 -0.31
CA THR A 70 -0.44 -5.56 -0.49
C THR A 70 0.57 -5.12 -1.53
N PHE A 71 0.07 -4.60 -2.64
CA PHE A 71 0.87 -4.00 -3.69
C PHE A 71 0.75 -2.48 -3.60
N MET A 72 1.89 -1.79 -3.44
CA MET A 72 1.91 -0.34 -3.29
C MET A 72 2.92 0.28 -4.25
N THR A 73 2.56 1.42 -4.83
CA THR A 73 3.46 2.22 -5.68
C THR A 73 3.69 3.59 -5.07
N GLY A 74 4.88 4.15 -5.25
CA GLY A 74 5.25 5.47 -4.77
C GLY A 74 6.63 5.86 -5.30
N ILE A 75 6.95 7.16 -5.24
CA ILE A 75 8.25 7.67 -5.70
C ILE A 75 9.28 7.75 -4.56
N LEU A 76 8.80 7.86 -3.31
CA LEU A 76 9.65 7.90 -2.14
C LEU A 76 9.93 6.49 -1.61
N PRO A 77 11.19 6.20 -1.23
CA PRO A 77 11.53 4.90 -0.69
C PRO A 77 10.96 4.72 0.72
N ILE A 78 10.26 3.60 0.94
CA ILE A 78 9.69 3.23 2.26
C ILE A 78 10.81 2.99 3.27
N LYS A 79 11.91 2.35 2.84
CA LYS A 79 13.01 1.91 3.72
C LYS A 79 13.99 3.01 4.14
N ASN A 80 13.70 4.29 3.90
CA ASN A 80 14.58 5.36 4.32
C ASN A 80 14.65 5.44 5.86
N GLU A 81 15.86 5.40 6.44
CA GLU A 81 16.08 5.41 7.90
C GLU A 81 15.45 6.64 8.59
N ARG A 82 15.19 7.71 7.83
CA ARG A 82 14.50 8.91 8.31
C ARG A 82 13.00 8.72 8.56
N LEU A 83 12.35 7.76 7.91
CA LEU A 83 10.89 7.63 7.91
C LEU A 83 10.37 6.81 9.11
N SER A 84 10.99 5.66 9.44
CA SER A 84 10.74 4.98 10.72
C SER A 84 11.64 3.74 10.92
N PRO A 85 12.23 3.54 12.12
CA PRO A 85 12.85 2.26 12.50
C PRO A 85 11.87 1.08 12.51
N SER A 86 10.58 1.35 12.76
CA SER A 86 9.53 0.34 12.96
C SER A 86 9.09 -0.37 11.68
N ILE A 87 9.45 0.17 10.51
CA ILE A 87 9.06 -0.33 9.18
C ILE A 87 10.08 -1.34 8.63
N LYS A 88 11.28 -1.38 9.21
CA LYS A 88 12.39 -2.20 8.71
C LYS A 88 12.02 -3.68 8.74
N GLY A 89 11.93 -4.28 7.56
CA GLY A 89 11.61 -5.71 7.39
C GLY A 89 10.12 -6.05 7.20
N ILE A 90 9.23 -5.05 7.10
CA ILE A 90 7.80 -5.27 6.85
C ILE A 90 7.49 -5.30 5.35
N PHE A 91 8.23 -4.53 4.54
CA PHE A 91 8.00 -4.42 3.11
C PHE A 91 9.18 -4.92 2.28
N ASP A 92 8.88 -5.60 1.19
CA ASP A 92 9.79 -5.82 0.08
C ASP A 92 9.62 -4.68 -0.92
N GLU A 93 10.69 -3.89 -1.09
CA GLU A 93 10.68 -2.69 -1.92
C GLU A 93 11.47 -2.98 -3.20
N PHE A 94 10.86 -2.67 -4.33
CA PHE A 94 11.46 -2.87 -5.65
C PHE A 94 11.47 -1.53 -6.38
N SER A 95 12.65 -1.12 -6.83
CA SER A 95 12.79 0.08 -7.64
C SER A 95 12.49 -0.26 -9.11
N MET A 96 11.56 0.49 -9.71
CA MET A 96 11.17 0.34 -11.13
C MET A 96 12.32 0.63 -12.10
N THR A 97 13.32 1.41 -11.67
CA THR A 97 14.43 1.86 -12.53
C THR A 97 15.70 1.03 -12.38
N SER A 98 15.82 0.19 -11.34
CA SER A 98 17.08 -0.50 -11.02
C SER A 98 16.98 -2.02 -10.91
N ASN A 99 15.78 -2.60 -10.94
CA ASN A 99 15.62 -4.03 -10.69
C ASN A 99 15.41 -4.85 -11.98
N SER A 100 16.52 -5.37 -12.53
CA SER A 100 16.58 -6.12 -13.80
C SER A 100 15.64 -7.33 -13.94
N TYR A 101 15.28 -8.00 -12.84
CA TYR A 101 14.41 -9.19 -12.88
C TYR A 101 12.91 -8.87 -12.94
N LEU A 102 12.50 -7.73 -12.39
CA LEU A 102 11.11 -7.27 -12.46
C LEU A 102 10.93 -6.23 -13.57
N TYR A 103 12.02 -5.73 -14.15
CA TYR A 103 12.01 -4.75 -15.23
C TYR A 103 11.08 -5.14 -16.38
N GLU A 104 11.06 -6.42 -16.78
CA GLU A 104 10.17 -6.93 -17.83
C GLU A 104 8.67 -6.89 -17.48
N TYR A 105 8.32 -6.75 -16.19
CA TYR A 105 6.94 -6.82 -15.69
C TYR A 105 6.44 -5.51 -15.04
N VAL A 106 7.34 -4.66 -14.54
CA VAL A 106 7.00 -3.44 -13.77
C VAL A 106 7.86 -2.23 -14.13
N GLY A 107 8.87 -2.35 -14.99
CA GLY A 107 9.74 -1.25 -15.42
C GLY A 107 9.26 -0.61 -16.72
N PHE A 108 9.76 0.59 -17.01
CA PHE A 108 9.73 1.15 -18.36
C PHE A 108 10.82 0.49 -19.18
N THR A 109 10.48 -0.13 -20.31
CA THR A 109 11.47 -0.69 -21.23
C THR A 109 12.29 0.44 -21.86
N ASN A 110 13.49 0.15 -22.38
CA ASN A 110 14.30 1.18 -23.05
C ASN A 110 13.53 1.83 -24.21
N ASP A 111 12.62 1.07 -24.83
CA ASP A 111 11.75 1.55 -25.91
C ASP A 111 10.70 2.57 -25.40
N ASP A 112 10.27 2.49 -24.13
CA ASP A 112 9.32 3.44 -23.52
C ASP A 112 9.98 4.76 -23.10
N VAL A 113 11.32 4.82 -23.05
CA VAL A 113 12.10 5.98 -22.56
C VAL A 113 12.64 6.83 -23.72
N GLU A 114 12.59 6.33 -24.96
CA GLU A 114 13.05 7.05 -26.16
C GLU A 114 11.95 7.85 -26.90
N GLU A 115 10.71 7.88 -26.39
CA GLU A 115 9.64 8.84 -26.79
C GLU A 115 9.58 10.08 -25.89
#